data_AF-A0A846CUI6-F1
#
_entry.id   AF-A0A846CUI6-F1
#
_cell.length_a   1.000
_cell.length_b   1.000
_cell.length_c   1.000
_cell.angle_alpha   90.00
_cell.angle_beta   90.00
_cell.angle_gamma   90.00
#
_symmetry.space_group_name_H-M   'P 1'
#
loop_
_entity.id
_entity.type
_entity.pdbx_description
1 polymer ?
#
loop_
_entity_poly.entity_id
_entity_poly.type
_entity_poly.pdbx_seq_one_letter_code
_entity_poly.pdbx_strand_id
1 'polypeptide(L)'
;MSNFFLTQLPLTYFDSIIFEANGSSFHVEMSNIEHQLLILLKNILLLNISKNSFSFEEDFIDAIEITHKYRKITEDDLIKYSFLSKDIENEPPLHIITIYGNVAVEVICAEVEIKRDYLPQ
;
A
#
# COMPACT_ATOMS: atom_id res chain seq x y z
N MET A 1 18.88 12.30 10.26
CA MET A 1 17.53 12.67 9.80
C MET A 1 16.55 11.77 10.53
N SER A 2 15.57 12.33 11.23
CA SER A 2 14.60 11.54 12.00
C SER A 2 13.68 10.79 11.04
N ASN A 3 13.85 9.46 10.96
CA ASN A 3 12.88 8.58 10.30
C ASN A 3 11.59 8.64 11.12
N PHE A 4 10.66 9.52 10.72
CA PHE A 4 9.30 9.48 11.22
C PHE A 4 8.68 8.18 10.72
N PHE A 5 8.60 7.18 11.59
CA PHE A 5 7.82 5.98 11.33
C PHE A 5 6.35 6.39 11.30
N LEU A 6 5.75 6.29 10.12
CA LEU A 6 4.36 6.56 9.87
C LEU A 6 3.52 5.45 10.52
N THR A 7 3.05 5.62 11.75
CA THR A 7 2.36 4.54 12.47
C THR A 7 0.98 4.19 11.89
N GLN A 8 0.38 5.10 11.12
CA GLN A 8 -0.93 4.96 10.48
C GLN A 8 -0.95 5.79 9.20
N LEU A 9 -1.67 5.32 8.17
CA LEU A 9 -1.97 6.15 7.00
C LEU A 9 -2.94 7.26 7.42
N PRO A 10 -2.75 8.51 6.96
CA PRO A 10 -3.67 9.61 7.25
C PRO A 10 -4.91 9.55 6.35
N LEU A 11 -5.51 8.37 6.17
CA LEU A 11 -6.72 8.15 5.38
C LEU A 11 -7.69 7.29 6.18
N THR A 12 -8.93 7.75 6.25
CA THR A 12 -10.08 6.96 6.73
C THR A 12 -10.87 6.34 5.58
N TYR A 13 -10.77 6.92 4.38
CA TYR A 13 -11.34 6.42 3.12
C TYR A 13 -10.53 6.99 1.93
N PHE A 14 -10.74 6.48 0.73
CA PHE A 14 -10.17 7.00 -0.53
C PHE A 14 -11.26 7.06 -1.60
N ASP A 15 -11.17 8.05 -2.49
CA ASP A 15 -12.07 8.21 -3.64
C ASP A 15 -11.65 7.31 -4.81
N SER A 16 -10.36 7.00 -4.92
CA SER A 16 -9.84 6.12 -5.96
C SER A 16 -8.63 5.33 -5.49
N ILE A 17 -8.51 4.13 -6.06
CA ILE A 17 -7.32 3.31 -6.02
C ILE A 17 -6.88 2.99 -7.46
N ILE A 18 -5.64 3.30 -7.80
CA ILE A 18 -5.08 3.09 -9.14
C ILE A 18 -3.85 2.21 -9.03
N PHE A 19 -3.77 1.22 -9.91
CA PHE A 19 -2.62 0.32 -10.05
C PHE A 19 -1.86 0.71 -11.30
N GLU A 20 -0.69 1.31 -11.15
CA GLU A 20 0.11 1.80 -12.27
C GLU A 20 1.41 1.02 -12.42
N ALA A 21 1.72 0.66 -13.67
CA ALA A 21 3.00 0.10 -14.06
C ALA A 21 3.64 0.99 -15.13
N ASN A 22 4.82 1.55 -14.86
CA ASN A 22 5.53 2.46 -15.77
C ASN A 22 6.81 1.83 -16.34
N GLY A 23 6.74 0.54 -16.72
CA GLY A 23 7.83 -0.20 -17.37
C GLY A 23 8.95 -0.66 -16.43
N SER A 24 9.35 0.17 -15.46
CA SER A 24 10.38 -0.16 -14.47
C SER A 24 9.89 -0.20 -13.03
N SER A 25 8.71 0.36 -12.73
CA SER A 25 8.12 0.30 -11.39
C SER A 25 6.63 0.01 -11.44
N PHE A 26 6.16 -0.63 -10.38
CA PHE A 26 4.75 -0.83 -10.09
C PHE A 26 4.42 -0.11 -8.78
N HIS A 27 3.41 0.74 -8.81
CA HIS A 27 2.96 1.50 -7.65
C HIS A 27 1.44 1.51 -7.54
N VAL A 28 0.96 1.73 -6.32
CA VAL A 28 -0.47 1.88 -6.03
C VAL A 28 -0.71 3.30 -5.55
N GLU A 29 -1.65 3.98 -6.18
CA GLU A 29 -2.08 5.32 -5.81
C GLU A 29 -3.42 5.24 -5.10
N MET A 30 -3.53 5.89 -3.95
CA MET A 30 -4.78 6.05 -3.21
C MET A 30 -5.01 7.54 -3.01
N SER A 31 -6.13 8.07 -3.51
CA SER A 31 -6.44 9.49 -3.41
C SER A 31 -7.64 9.76 -2.51
N ASN A 32 -7.61 10.87 -1.78
CA ASN A 32 -8.75 11.42 -1.04
C ASN A 32 -8.87 12.90 -1.40
N ILE A 33 -9.86 13.21 -2.23
CA ILE A 33 -10.12 14.51 -2.83
C ILE A 33 -10.59 15.50 -1.76
N GLU A 34 -11.44 15.07 -0.82
CA GLU A 34 -11.92 15.94 0.28
C GLU A 34 -10.75 16.51 1.08
N HIS A 35 -9.76 15.68 1.37
CA HIS A 35 -8.59 16.06 2.16
C HIS A 35 -7.38 16.48 1.31
N GLN A 36 -7.51 16.48 -0.02
CA GLN A 36 -6.42 16.75 -0.96
C GLN A 36 -5.17 15.89 -0.67
N LEU A 37 -5.40 14.61 -0.41
CA LEU A 37 -4.36 13.64 -0.08
C LEU A 37 -4.14 12.67 -1.24
N LEU A 38 -2.88 12.39 -1.52
CA LEU A 38 -2.46 11.31 -2.40
C LEU A 38 -1.41 10.47 -1.67
N ILE A 39 -1.67 9.17 -1.56
CA ILE A 39 -0.76 8.19 -1.00
C ILE A 39 -0.24 7.30 -2.12
N LEU A 40 1.09 7.22 -2.22
CA LEU A 40 1.78 6.39 -3.19
C LEU A 40 2.49 5.25 -2.46
N LEU A 41 2.11 4.02 -2.79
CA LEU A 41 2.77 2.80 -2.33
C LEU A 41 3.74 2.37 -3.43
N LYS A 42 5.06 2.50 -3.18
CA LYS A 42 6.09 2.25 -4.18
C LYS A 42 6.92 1.03 -3.86
N ASN A 43 7.58 0.48 -4.89
CA ASN A 43 8.39 -0.73 -4.78
C ASN A 43 7.56 -1.86 -4.16
N ILE A 44 6.41 -2.15 -4.80
CA ILE A 44 5.48 -3.18 -4.35
C ILE A 44 6.12 -4.55 -4.53
N LEU A 45 6.10 -5.33 -3.47
CA LEU A 45 6.65 -6.68 -3.39
C LEU A 45 5.55 -7.73 -3.50
N LEU A 46 4.41 -7.43 -2.89
CA LEU A 46 3.22 -8.25 -2.96
C LEU A 46 2.00 -7.35 -3.10
N LEU A 47 1.14 -7.71 -4.04
CA LEU A 47 -0.24 -7.25 -4.12
C LEU A 47 -1.13 -8.48 -4.08
N ASN A 48 -1.93 -8.59 -3.03
CA ASN A 48 -2.91 -9.66 -2.90
C ASN A 48 -4.31 -9.06 -2.90
N ILE A 49 -5.15 -9.52 -3.82
CA ILE A 49 -6.55 -9.10 -3.93
C ILE A 49 -7.39 -10.34 -3.71
N SER A 50 -8.19 -10.31 -2.64
CA SER A 50 -9.07 -11.40 -2.27
C SER A 50 -10.50 -10.90 -2.15
N LYS A 51 -11.43 -11.57 -2.84
CA LYS A 51 -12.85 -11.30 -2.67
C LYS A 51 -13.28 -11.96 -1.36
N ASN A 52 -13.67 -11.15 -0.38
CA ASN A 52 -14.44 -11.70 0.73
C ASN A 52 -15.75 -12.24 0.13
N SER A 53 -16.15 -13.45 0.51
CA SER A 53 -17.15 -14.30 -0.13
C SER A 53 -18.57 -13.75 -0.30
N PHE A 54 -18.79 -12.45 -0.11
CA PHE A 54 -20.04 -11.80 -0.38
C PHE A 54 -20.16 -11.54 -1.89
N SER A 55 -21.15 -12.20 -2.48
CA SER A 55 -21.60 -12.01 -3.84
C SER A 55 -22.13 -10.59 -4.04
N PHE A 56 -21.24 -9.62 -4.18
CA PHE A 56 -21.60 -8.30 -4.67
C PHE A 56 -21.32 -8.26 -6.18
N GLU A 57 -22.35 -7.88 -6.93
CA GLU A 57 -22.37 -7.62 -8.37
C GLU A 57 -21.89 -6.18 -8.70
N GLU A 58 -21.14 -5.58 -7.79
CA GLU A 58 -20.80 -4.16 -7.86
C GLU A 58 -19.33 -3.97 -8.22
N ASP A 59 -19.08 -3.13 -9.22
CA ASP A 59 -17.76 -2.80 -9.79
C ASP A 59 -16.96 -1.78 -8.93
N PHE A 60 -17.44 -1.43 -7.74
CA PHE A 60 -16.80 -0.47 -6.85
C PHE A 60 -16.27 -1.14 -5.58
N ILE A 61 -15.20 -0.59 -4.99
CA ILE A 61 -14.63 -1.08 -3.72
C ILE A 61 -15.05 -0.12 -2.61
N ASP A 62 -15.97 -0.55 -1.76
CA ASP A 62 -16.32 0.18 -0.53
C ASP A 62 -15.28 -0.12 0.55
N ALA A 63 -14.37 0.82 0.79
CA ALA A 63 -13.39 0.71 1.86
C ALA A 63 -14.05 0.97 3.22
N ILE A 64 -14.07 -0.07 4.07
CA ILE A 64 -14.60 -0.05 5.44
C ILE A 64 -13.49 0.32 6.43
N GLU A 65 -12.29 -0.24 6.24
CA GLU A 65 -11.16 -0.05 7.15
C GLU A 65 -9.84 -0.09 6.37
N ILE A 66 -8.92 0.79 6.74
CA ILE A 66 -7.55 0.80 6.23
C ILE A 66 -6.62 0.61 7.41
N THR A 67 -5.80 -0.43 7.36
CA THR A 67 -4.77 -0.70 8.37
C THR A 67 -3.38 -0.55 7.78
N HIS A 68 -2.45 -0.07 8.59
CA HIS A 68 -1.05 0.05 8.23
C HIS A 68 -0.19 -0.51 9.35
N LYS A 69 0.69 -1.45 8.99
CA LYS A 69 1.60 -2.12 9.91
C LYS A 69 3.01 -2.11 9.33
N TYR A 70 3.97 -2.17 10.24
CA TYR A 70 5.37 -2.41 9.91
C TYR A 70 5.75 -3.84 10.22
N ARG A 71 6.53 -4.45 9.32
CA ARG A 71 7.13 -5.76 9.55
C ARG A 71 8.58 -5.73 9.10
N LYS A 72 9.47 -6.32 9.90
CA LYS A 72 10.85 -6.57 9.46
C LYS A 72 10.86 -7.55 8.29
N ILE A 73 11.81 -7.38 7.38
CA ILE A 73 12.06 -8.35 6.32
C ILE A 73 12.46 -9.69 6.97
N THR A 74 11.88 -10.78 6.47
CA THR A 74 12.21 -12.15 6.88
C THR A 74 12.97 -12.87 5.77
N GLU A 75 13.67 -13.96 6.08
CA GLU A 75 14.33 -14.79 5.06
C GLU A 75 13.36 -15.26 3.97
N ASP A 76 12.13 -15.63 4.35
CA ASP A 76 11.07 -15.99 3.41
C ASP A 76 10.76 -14.89 2.38
N ASP A 77 10.90 -13.61 2.77
CA ASP A 77 10.67 -12.48 1.86
C ASP A 77 11.78 -12.37 0.84
N LEU A 78 13.03 -12.64 1.24
CA LEU A 78 14.15 -12.65 0.30
C LEU A 78 13.93 -13.69 -0.80
N ILE A 79 13.48 -14.88 -0.39
CA ILE A 79 13.21 -16.00 -1.30
C ILE A 79 12.02 -15.66 -2.21
N LYS A 80 10.92 -15.16 -1.64
CA LYS A 80 9.69 -14.87 -2.38
C LYS A 80 9.81 -13.68 -3.33
N TYR A 81 10.49 -12.62 -2.91
CA TYR A 81 10.52 -11.34 -3.62
C TYR A 81 11.87 -11.06 -4.31
N SER A 82 12.78 -12.04 -4.31
CA SER A 82 14.09 -11.94 -4.98
C SER A 82 14.91 -10.72 -4.56
N PHE A 83 14.88 -10.37 -3.27
CA PHE A 83 15.74 -9.30 -2.75
C PHE A 83 17.22 -9.68 -2.90
N LEU A 84 18.02 -8.73 -3.39
CA LEU A 84 19.47 -8.90 -3.57
C LEU A 84 20.30 -8.51 -2.33
N SER A 85 19.65 -8.16 -1.21
CA SER A 85 20.39 -7.63 -0.06
C SER A 85 21.07 -8.72 0.74
N LYS A 86 22.36 -8.51 1.03
CA LYS A 86 23.19 -9.40 1.86
C LYS A 86 23.03 -9.11 3.36
N ASP A 87 22.30 -8.08 3.74
CA ASP A 87 22.24 -7.58 5.12
C ASP A 87 20.81 -7.18 5.52
N ILE A 88 19.97 -8.19 5.75
CA ILE A 88 18.56 -8.06 6.13
C ILE A 88 18.37 -7.22 7.39
N GLU A 89 19.31 -7.33 8.34
CA GLU A 89 19.17 -6.69 9.65
C GLU A 89 19.19 -5.16 9.57
N ASN A 90 19.81 -4.61 8.52
CA ASN A 90 19.93 -3.19 8.28
C ASN A 90 18.93 -2.64 7.26
N GLU A 91 18.09 -3.49 6.66
CA GLU A 91 17.04 -3.05 5.74
C GLU A 91 15.90 -2.34 6.50
N PRO A 92 15.28 -1.31 5.91
CA PRO A 92 14.11 -0.67 6.49
C PRO A 92 12.93 -1.67 6.58
N PRO A 93 12.04 -1.53 7.58
CA PRO A 93 10.87 -2.38 7.67
C PRO A 93 9.93 -2.15 6.49
N LEU A 94 9.27 -3.23 6.06
CA LEU A 94 8.26 -3.17 5.03
C LEU A 94 6.97 -2.57 5.58
N HIS A 95 6.27 -1.86 4.71
CA HIS A 95 4.93 -1.38 4.95
C HIS A 95 3.93 -2.44 4.49
N ILE A 96 3.01 -2.80 5.38
CA ILE A 96 1.87 -3.67 5.07
C ILE A 96 0.62 -2.81 5.19
N ILE A 97 -0.02 -2.56 4.05
CA ILE A 97 -1.27 -1.80 3.95
C ILE A 97 -2.36 -2.80 3.63
N THR A 98 -3.39 -2.88 4.47
CA THR A 98 -4.56 -3.71 4.19
C THR A 98 -5.80 -2.83 4.13
N ILE A 99 -6.50 -2.91 3.02
CA ILE A 99 -7.78 -2.27 2.78
C ILE A 99 -8.84 -3.35 2.92
N TYR A 100 -9.70 -3.20 3.90
CA TYR A 100 -10.86 -4.06 4.12
C TYR A 100 -12.11 -3.40 3.57
N GLY A 101 -12.80 -4.12 2.70
CA GLY A 101 -14.06 -3.69 2.12
C GLY A 101 -14.88 -4.89 1.65
N ASN A 102 -15.69 -4.68 0.62
CA ASN A 102 -16.25 -5.77 -0.18
C ASN A 102 -15.16 -6.62 -0.88
N VAL A 103 -13.99 -6.01 -1.12
CA VAL A 103 -12.74 -6.67 -1.52
C VAL A 103 -11.69 -6.39 -0.44
N ALA A 104 -10.88 -7.40 -0.11
CA ALA A 104 -9.71 -7.23 0.74
C ALA A 104 -8.46 -7.11 -0.13
N VAL A 105 -7.80 -5.95 -0.06
CA VAL A 105 -6.55 -5.67 -0.78
C VAL A 105 -5.43 -5.56 0.24
N GLU A 106 -4.41 -6.40 0.12
CA GLU A 106 -3.19 -6.32 0.90
C GLU A 106 -2.02 -5.93 0.00
N VAL A 107 -1.30 -4.88 0.39
CA VAL A 107 -0.11 -4.39 -0.30
C VAL A 107 1.07 -4.45 0.65
N ILE A 108 2.14 -5.14 0.24
CA ILE A 108 3.44 -5.10 0.91
C ILE A 108 4.39 -4.28 0.03
N CYS A 109 4.90 -3.18 0.57
CA CYS A 109 5.78 -2.27 -0.18
C CYS A 109 6.94 -1.75 0.68
N ALA A 110 8.01 -1.31 0.02
CA ALA A 110 9.19 -0.79 0.71
C ALA A 110 9.08 0.70 1.06
N GLU A 111 8.28 1.47 0.32
CA GLU A 111 8.17 2.91 0.49
C GLU A 111 6.69 3.36 0.44
N VAL A 112 6.35 4.32 1.30
CA VAL A 112 5.08 5.04 1.28
C VAL A 112 5.39 6.53 1.20
N GLU A 113 4.91 7.19 0.14
CA GLU A 113 4.96 8.64 0.00
C GLU A 113 3.56 9.23 0.19
N ILE A 114 3.48 10.34 0.92
CA ILE A 114 2.22 11.06 1.16
C ILE A 114 2.36 12.47 0.64
N LYS A 115 1.53 12.82 -0.33
CA LYS A 115 1.43 14.16 -0.89
C LYS A 115 0.17 14.83 -0.34
N ARG A 116 0.34 16.04 0.18
CA ARG A 116 -0.74 16.93 0.59
C ARG A 116 -0.95 17.98 -0.49
N ASP A 117 -2.11 18.63 -0.48
CA ASP A 117 -2.51 19.62 -1.49
C ASP A 117 -2.62 19.00 -2.90
N TYR A 118 -2.97 17.71 -2.98
CA TYR A 118 -3.24 17.03 -4.24
C TYR A 118 -4.58 17.49 -4.83
N LEU A 119 -4.53 17.99 -6.05
CA LEU A 119 -5.70 18.32 -6.86
C LEU A 119 -5.68 17.41 -8.11
N PRO A 120 -6.64 16.49 -8.27
CA PRO A 120 -6.73 15.68 -9.48
C PRO A 120 -6.93 16.60 -10.70
N GLN A 121 -6.18 16.31 -11.79
CA GLN A 121 -6.28 17.04 -13.06
C GLN A 121 -7.45 16.55 -13.91
#